data_AF-A0A523J386-F1
#
_entry.id   AF-A0A523J386-F1
#
_cell.length_a   1.000
_cell.length_b   1.000
_cell.length_c   1.000
_cell.angle_alpha   90.00
_cell.angle_beta   90.00
_cell.angle_gamma   90.00
#
_symmetry.space_group_name_H-M   'P 1'
#
loop_
_entity.id
_entity.type
_entity.pdbx_description
1 polymer ?
#
loop_
_entity_poly.entity_id
_entity_poly.type
_entity_poly.pdbx_seq_one_letter_code
_entity_poly.pdbx_strand_id
1 'polypeptide(L)'
;MPALTIKNALTWTAYPVVMLVCIGLFMSFRGLGFALLACTYLPIMLGAGSITFLELYNPHIKSWIANKNDVGNDMLFMVTVQMILPKLLAFLVAISIIKIIAYYSLGLTGFWPHAWPIGVQAVLMVLIADFFRYWLHKFSHENNTLWRLHAVHHSPKKLYWLNVGRFHPIEKSLQFLVDVLPFIVLGVREEVVALYFVFYAVNGFFQHCNIELRFGFLNYIISSAELHRWHHSRLIEESNANYGNNIIIWDILFGTYFFPRDRLVDKLGLFNKDYPLDFKSQLRTPFAGNIDKQALPLLKYRDIAMNWFLKLRMIHIRFRYYAPYVRSAREPWKVQENLLHEILQQNRNTRFGKEHSFEKIKNYAQFKEFVPVHDYEQLRPYFEEQEKTGEPVIHANMPVMYNETSGTTGKPKYIPVMEETISNLRKSQRIFSYVQYKARPEVFYGKLLALVSPANEG
;
A
#
# COMPACT_ATOMS: atom_id res chain seq x y z
N MET A 1 -15.00 -44.52 -29.29
CA MET A 1 -14.28 -43.24 -29.10
C MET A 1 -15.13 -42.14 -29.71
N PRO A 2 -15.43 -41.02 -29.01
CA PRO A 2 -16.16 -39.92 -29.65
C PRO A 2 -15.31 -39.36 -30.79
N ALA A 3 -15.93 -39.03 -31.94
CA ALA A 3 -15.23 -38.44 -33.06
C ALA A 3 -14.46 -37.18 -32.62
N LEU A 4 -13.19 -37.07 -33.02
CA LEU A 4 -12.33 -35.94 -32.71
C LEU A 4 -12.87 -34.71 -33.47
N THR A 5 -13.70 -33.89 -32.82
CA THR A 5 -14.15 -32.63 -33.41
C THR A 5 -12.99 -31.63 -33.41
N ILE A 6 -12.98 -30.68 -34.36
CA ILE A 6 -11.97 -29.60 -34.42
C ILE A 6 -11.88 -28.86 -33.06
N LYS A 7 -13.02 -28.64 -32.40
CA LYS A 7 -13.08 -28.03 -31.07
C LYS A 7 -12.37 -28.86 -30.01
N ASN A 8 -12.58 -30.18 -29.99
CA ASN A 8 -11.91 -31.07 -29.05
C ASN A 8 -10.39 -31.05 -29.25
N ALA A 9 -9.90 -30.99 -30.49
CA ALA A 9 -8.47 -30.86 -30.76
C ALA A 9 -7.92 -29.52 -30.26
N LEU A 10 -8.59 -28.40 -30.58
CA LEU A 10 -8.17 -27.05 -30.18
C LEU A 10 -8.06 -26.89 -28.66
N THR A 11 -8.97 -27.51 -27.89
CA THR A 11 -8.94 -27.46 -26.42
C THR A 11 -7.62 -27.93 -25.82
N TRP A 12 -6.92 -28.88 -26.46
CA TRP A 12 -5.64 -29.39 -25.98
C TRP A 12 -4.43 -28.77 -26.69
N THR A 13 -4.58 -28.38 -27.96
CA THR A 13 -3.43 -27.98 -28.80
C THR A 13 -3.24 -26.47 -28.92
N ALA A 14 -4.26 -25.65 -28.64
CA ALA A 14 -4.18 -24.21 -28.86
C ALA A 14 -3.02 -23.53 -28.12
N TYR A 15 -2.87 -23.79 -26.81
CA TYR A 15 -1.78 -23.24 -26.01
C TYR A 15 -0.39 -23.62 -26.54
N PRO A 16 -0.01 -24.92 -26.61
CA PRO A 16 1.34 -25.29 -27.01
C PRO A 16 1.63 -24.90 -28.47
N VAL A 17 0.67 -24.99 -29.38
CA VAL A 17 0.87 -24.62 -30.79
C VAL A 17 1.14 -23.12 -30.93
N VAL A 18 0.29 -22.26 -30.36
CA VAL A 18 0.48 -20.81 -30.47
C VAL A 18 1.79 -20.39 -29.80
N MET A 19 2.09 -20.94 -28.63
CA MET A 19 3.35 -20.65 -27.92
C MET A 19 4.59 -21.05 -28.75
N LEU A 20 4.61 -22.27 -29.30
CA LEU A 20 5.71 -22.75 -30.13
C LEU A 20 5.85 -21.93 -31.42
N VAL A 21 4.74 -21.52 -32.04
CA VAL A 21 4.76 -20.65 -33.22
C VAL A 21 5.34 -19.28 -32.87
N CYS A 22 4.92 -18.65 -31.78
CA CYS A 22 5.45 -17.35 -31.37
C CYS A 22 6.96 -17.40 -31.06
N ILE A 23 7.41 -18.43 -30.33
CA ILE A 23 8.84 -18.63 -30.03
C ILE A 23 9.62 -18.96 -31.31
N GLY A 24 9.08 -19.84 -32.17
CA GLY A 24 9.69 -20.19 -33.46
C GLY A 24 9.86 -18.98 -34.35
N LEU A 25 8.84 -18.12 -34.46
CA LEU A 25 8.91 -16.87 -35.22
C LEU A 25 9.95 -15.91 -34.66
N PHE A 26 10.05 -15.76 -33.33
CA PHE A 26 11.13 -14.98 -32.72
C PHE A 26 12.49 -15.50 -33.18
N MET A 27 12.74 -16.81 -33.06
CA MET A 27 14.02 -17.42 -33.43
C MET A 27 14.32 -17.29 -34.93
N SER A 28 13.32 -17.51 -35.78
CA SER A 28 13.44 -17.36 -37.24
C SER A 28 13.71 -15.91 -37.64
N PHE A 29 12.98 -14.94 -37.10
CA PHE A 29 13.22 -13.52 -37.40
C PHE A 29 14.59 -13.05 -36.93
N ARG A 30 15.09 -13.55 -35.78
CA ARG A 30 16.48 -13.32 -35.37
C ARG A 30 17.49 -13.91 -36.35
N GLY A 31 17.29 -15.15 -36.78
CA GLY A 31 18.14 -15.80 -37.78
C GLY A 31 18.16 -15.09 -39.14
N LEU A 32 17.06 -14.42 -39.50
CA LEU A 32 16.92 -13.61 -40.72
C LEU A 32 17.41 -12.17 -40.56
N GLY A 33 17.92 -11.77 -39.40
CA GLY A 33 18.51 -10.44 -39.18
C GLY A 33 17.50 -9.30 -38.98
N PHE A 34 16.24 -9.59 -38.64
CA PHE A 34 15.25 -8.55 -38.33
C PHE A 34 15.63 -7.79 -37.04
N ALA A 35 15.19 -6.53 -36.95
CA ALA A 35 15.36 -5.72 -35.74
C ALA A 35 14.74 -6.42 -34.52
N LEU A 36 15.39 -6.36 -33.36
CA LEU A 36 14.96 -7.06 -32.14
C LEU A 36 13.53 -6.70 -31.72
N LEU A 37 13.14 -5.43 -31.88
CA LEU A 37 11.77 -4.97 -31.65
C LEU A 37 10.75 -5.72 -32.54
N ALA A 38 11.05 -5.89 -33.82
CA ALA A 38 10.18 -6.63 -34.74
C ALA A 38 10.12 -8.12 -34.37
N CYS A 39 11.27 -8.71 -34.03
CA CYS A 39 11.36 -10.09 -33.58
C CYS A 39 10.51 -10.36 -32.33
N THR A 40 10.36 -9.36 -31.47
CA THR A 40 9.62 -9.45 -30.21
C THR A 40 8.13 -9.18 -30.40
N TYR A 41 7.77 -8.05 -30.99
CA TYR A 41 6.39 -7.58 -31.00
C TYR A 41 5.53 -8.25 -32.08
N LEU A 42 6.09 -8.65 -33.23
CA LEU A 42 5.29 -9.34 -34.26
C LEU A 42 4.78 -10.70 -33.78
N PRO A 43 5.58 -11.58 -33.15
CA PRO A 43 5.06 -12.81 -32.55
C PRO A 43 4.03 -12.57 -31.44
N ILE A 44 4.22 -11.55 -30.59
CA ILE A 44 3.25 -11.21 -29.52
C ILE A 44 1.92 -10.75 -30.13
N MET A 45 1.95 -9.91 -31.17
CA MET A 45 0.74 -9.45 -31.88
C MET A 45 0.02 -10.61 -32.57
N LEU A 46 0.76 -11.54 -33.18
CA LEU A 46 0.19 -12.76 -33.75
C LEU A 46 -0.44 -13.64 -32.67
N GLY A 47 0.22 -13.80 -31.51
CA GLY A 47 -0.31 -14.53 -30.37
C GLY A 47 -1.61 -13.92 -29.86
N ALA A 48 -1.64 -12.59 -29.63
CA ALA A 48 -2.84 -11.87 -29.23
C ALA A 48 -3.98 -12.00 -30.25
N GLY A 49 -3.69 -11.88 -31.55
CA GLY A 49 -4.67 -12.06 -32.63
C GLY A 49 -5.23 -13.48 -32.67
N SER A 50 -4.36 -14.49 -32.51
CA SER A 50 -4.75 -15.91 -32.48
C SER A 50 -5.63 -16.21 -31.27
N ILE A 51 -5.26 -15.72 -30.09
CA ILE A 51 -6.03 -15.90 -28.86
C ILE A 51 -7.38 -15.18 -28.95
N THR A 52 -7.41 -13.97 -29.52
CA THR A 52 -8.67 -13.24 -29.78
C THR A 52 -9.61 -14.04 -30.66
N PHE A 53 -9.11 -14.59 -31.77
CA PHE A 53 -9.90 -15.43 -32.66
C PHE A 53 -10.44 -16.68 -31.93
N LEU A 54 -9.57 -17.36 -31.17
CA LEU A 54 -9.94 -18.56 -30.43
C LEU A 54 -10.97 -18.29 -29.33
N GLU A 55 -10.89 -17.15 -28.63
CA GLU A 55 -11.90 -16.74 -27.64
C GLU A 55 -13.27 -16.53 -28.25
N LEU A 56 -13.33 -15.95 -29.46
CA LEU A 56 -14.60 -15.75 -30.18
C LEU A 56 -15.14 -17.07 -30.75
N TYR A 57 -14.25 -17.98 -31.16
CA TYR A 57 -14.63 -19.24 -31.80
C TYR A 57 -15.03 -20.35 -30.81
N ASN A 58 -14.30 -20.50 -29.70
CA ASN A 58 -14.50 -21.55 -28.70
C ASN A 58 -14.43 -21.01 -27.26
N PRO A 59 -15.37 -20.13 -26.87
CA PRO A 59 -15.35 -19.53 -25.55
C PRO A 59 -15.61 -20.55 -24.44
N HIS A 60 -14.90 -20.45 -23.32
CA HIS A 60 -15.18 -21.22 -22.11
C HIS A 60 -16.54 -20.83 -21.52
N ILE A 61 -16.77 -19.51 -21.36
CA ILE A 61 -18.05 -18.96 -20.88
C ILE A 61 -18.53 -17.89 -21.86
N LYS A 62 -19.69 -18.10 -22.48
CA LYS A 62 -20.24 -17.16 -23.48
C LYS A 62 -20.50 -15.75 -22.93
N SER A 63 -20.92 -15.63 -21.67
CA SER A 63 -21.16 -14.33 -21.03
C SER A 63 -19.88 -13.54 -20.70
N TRP A 64 -18.71 -14.17 -20.80
CA TRP A 64 -17.41 -13.52 -20.57
C TRP A 64 -16.84 -12.84 -21.81
N ILE A 65 -17.50 -12.95 -22.97
CA ILE A 65 -17.10 -12.21 -24.16
C ILE A 65 -17.11 -10.70 -23.84
N ALA A 66 -16.00 -10.04 -24.14
CA ALA A 66 -15.81 -8.63 -23.85
C ALA A 66 -16.67 -7.74 -24.76
N ASN A 67 -17.29 -6.71 -24.18
CA ASN A 67 -17.98 -5.68 -24.96
C ASN A 67 -17.00 -4.52 -25.28
N LYS A 68 -17.46 -3.54 -26.06
CA LYS A 68 -16.65 -2.39 -26.47
C LYS A 68 -16.09 -1.57 -25.30
N ASN A 69 -16.84 -1.45 -24.20
CA ASN A 69 -16.40 -0.69 -23.02
C ASN A 69 -15.34 -1.46 -22.23
N ASP A 70 -15.46 -2.79 -22.14
CA ASP A 70 -14.43 -3.63 -21.52
C ASP A 70 -13.12 -3.48 -22.30
N VAL A 71 -13.17 -3.70 -23.62
CA VAL A 71 -12.01 -3.58 -24.50
C VAL A 71 -11.40 -2.19 -24.43
N GLY A 72 -12.21 -1.12 -24.50
CA GLY A 72 -11.71 0.25 -24.42
C GLY A 72 -10.95 0.54 -23.12
N ASN A 73 -11.49 0.11 -21.97
CA ASN A 73 -10.83 0.31 -20.67
C ASN A 73 -9.56 -0.54 -20.53
N ASP A 74 -9.62 -1.83 -20.88
CA ASP A 74 -8.47 -2.72 -20.74
C ASP A 74 -7.37 -2.41 -21.77
N MET A 75 -7.71 -1.86 -22.94
CA MET A 75 -6.73 -1.28 -23.88
C MET A 75 -5.98 -0.09 -23.29
N LEU A 76 -6.65 0.78 -22.50
CA LEU A 76 -5.95 1.88 -21.81
C LEU A 76 -4.93 1.34 -20.82
N PHE A 77 -5.29 0.31 -20.03
CA PHE A 77 -4.32 -0.37 -19.16
C PHE A 77 -3.18 -1.01 -19.95
N MET A 78 -3.49 -1.74 -21.02
CA MET A 78 -2.49 -2.39 -21.87
C MET A 78 -1.48 -1.38 -22.42
N VAL A 79 -1.95 -0.31 -23.06
CA VAL A 79 -1.07 0.68 -23.69
C VAL A 79 -0.31 1.49 -22.65
N THR A 80 -1.00 2.06 -21.65
CA THR A 80 -0.36 2.99 -20.72
C THR A 80 0.48 2.27 -19.66
N VAL A 81 -0.04 1.18 -19.08
CA VAL A 81 0.59 0.49 -17.94
C VAL A 81 1.49 -0.65 -18.39
N GLN A 82 1.09 -1.46 -19.38
CA GLN A 82 1.93 -2.60 -19.80
C GLN A 82 2.99 -2.23 -20.85
N MET A 83 2.69 -1.28 -21.74
CA MET A 83 3.62 -0.95 -22.84
C MET A 83 4.45 0.30 -22.58
N ILE A 84 3.83 1.42 -22.21
CA ILE A 84 4.53 2.72 -22.06
C ILE A 84 5.31 2.77 -20.74
N LEU A 85 4.67 2.44 -19.61
CA LEU A 85 5.28 2.58 -18.28
C LEU A 85 6.60 1.80 -18.12
N PRO A 86 6.73 0.50 -18.49
CA PRO A 86 7.99 -0.23 -18.30
C PRO A 86 9.12 0.33 -19.15
N LYS A 87 8.83 0.85 -20.35
CA LYS A 87 9.83 1.52 -21.19
C LYS A 87 10.31 2.82 -20.56
N LEU A 88 9.40 3.59 -19.99
CA LEU A 88 9.74 4.79 -19.23
C LEU A 88 10.60 4.45 -18.01
N LEU A 89 10.22 3.44 -17.24
CA LEU A 89 11.00 2.97 -16.08
C LEU A 89 12.39 2.48 -16.49
N ALA A 90 12.50 1.69 -17.55
CA ALA A 90 13.78 1.22 -18.08
C ALA A 90 14.66 2.39 -18.57
N PHE A 91 14.07 3.39 -19.24
CA PHE A 91 14.78 4.60 -19.63
C PHE A 91 15.30 5.39 -18.41
N LEU A 92 14.47 5.60 -17.39
CA LEU A 92 14.85 6.27 -16.14
C LEU A 92 15.98 5.50 -15.42
N VAL A 93 15.87 4.18 -15.36
CA VAL A 93 16.91 3.31 -14.82
C VAL A 93 18.21 3.44 -15.61
N ALA A 94 18.15 3.41 -16.95
CA ALA A 94 19.33 3.54 -17.78
C ALA A 94 20.06 4.87 -17.51
N ILE A 95 19.34 6.00 -17.44
CA ILE A 95 19.98 7.30 -17.17
C ILE A 95 20.50 7.46 -15.74
N SER A 96 19.86 6.81 -14.75
CA SER A 96 20.21 6.95 -13.33
C SER A 96 21.26 5.94 -12.87
N ILE A 97 21.12 4.67 -13.24
CA ILE A 97 21.95 3.58 -12.75
C ILE A 97 23.24 3.43 -13.55
N ILE A 98 23.24 3.69 -14.87
CA ILE A 98 24.50 3.63 -15.67
C ILE A 98 25.53 4.61 -15.12
N LYS A 99 25.11 5.82 -14.70
CA LYS A 99 25.99 6.80 -14.07
C LYS A 99 26.59 6.28 -12.76
N ILE A 100 25.80 5.57 -11.96
CA ILE A 100 26.22 5.01 -10.66
C ILE A 100 27.14 3.80 -10.86
N ILE A 101 26.77 2.85 -11.72
CA ILE A 101 27.59 1.67 -12.03
C ILE A 101 28.94 2.09 -12.61
N ALA A 102 28.94 3.06 -13.54
CA ALA A 102 30.16 3.61 -14.10
C ALA A 102 31.01 4.34 -13.03
N TYR A 103 30.37 5.12 -12.15
CA TYR A 103 31.07 5.84 -11.08
C TYR A 103 31.70 4.91 -10.03
N TYR A 104 31.00 3.83 -9.64
CA TYR A 104 31.47 2.90 -8.61
C TYR A 104 32.15 1.64 -9.15
N SER A 105 32.30 1.50 -10.49
CA SER A 105 32.89 0.31 -11.13
C SER A 105 32.28 -1.02 -10.65
N LEU A 106 30.96 -1.05 -10.45
CA LEU A 106 30.25 -2.25 -10.00
C LEU A 106 30.19 -3.28 -11.15
N GLY A 107 31.20 -4.16 -11.23
CA GLY A 107 31.25 -5.27 -12.18
C GLY A 107 30.24 -6.37 -11.83
N LEU A 108 28.98 -6.20 -12.23
CA LEU A 108 27.92 -7.20 -12.02
C LEU A 108 27.77 -8.19 -13.18
N THR A 109 28.55 -8.02 -14.25
CA THR A 109 28.48 -8.76 -15.53
C THR A 109 29.01 -10.21 -15.47
N GLY A 110 29.33 -10.73 -14.29
CA GLY A 110 29.89 -12.08 -14.11
C GLY A 110 28.91 -13.14 -13.57
N PHE A 111 27.75 -12.73 -13.07
CA PHE A 111 26.83 -13.64 -12.36
C PHE A 111 25.81 -14.33 -13.29
N TRP A 112 25.78 -13.98 -14.59
CA TRP A 112 24.86 -14.56 -15.56
C TRP A 112 25.59 -15.44 -16.59
N PRO A 113 25.07 -16.63 -16.94
CA PRO A 113 25.76 -17.55 -17.84
C PRO A 113 25.61 -17.14 -19.32
N HIS A 114 26.30 -16.07 -19.72
CA HIS A 114 26.22 -15.50 -21.08
C HIS A 114 26.63 -16.48 -22.20
N ALA A 115 27.46 -17.47 -21.90
CA ALA A 115 27.91 -18.49 -22.84
C ALA A 115 26.84 -19.55 -23.15
N TRP A 116 25.78 -19.67 -22.34
CA TRP A 116 24.74 -20.68 -22.58
C TRP A 116 23.88 -20.34 -23.80
N PRO A 117 23.21 -21.33 -24.43
CA PRO A 117 22.24 -21.05 -25.48
C PRO A 117 21.15 -20.09 -25.00
N ILE A 118 20.71 -19.17 -25.87
CA ILE A 118 19.73 -18.11 -25.54
C ILE A 118 18.45 -18.70 -24.93
N GLY A 119 17.95 -19.82 -25.46
CA GLY A 119 16.77 -20.50 -24.92
C GLY A 119 16.96 -21.00 -23.48
N VAL A 120 18.13 -21.53 -23.15
CA VAL A 120 18.44 -22.01 -21.78
C VAL A 120 18.55 -20.81 -20.82
N GLN A 121 19.17 -19.71 -21.26
CA GLN A 121 19.18 -18.47 -20.48
C GLN A 121 17.77 -17.92 -20.25
N ALA A 122 16.89 -17.98 -21.26
CA ALA A 122 15.51 -17.52 -21.12
C ALA A 122 14.73 -18.38 -20.12
N VAL A 123 14.91 -19.72 -20.12
CA VAL A 123 14.31 -20.61 -19.12
C VAL A 123 14.82 -20.29 -17.71
N LEU A 124 16.13 -20.07 -17.56
CA LEU A 124 16.71 -19.66 -16.27
C LEU A 124 16.11 -18.32 -15.80
N MET A 125 15.95 -17.36 -16.72
CA MET A 125 15.31 -16.09 -16.43
C MET A 125 13.85 -16.27 -16.01
N VAL A 126 13.08 -17.13 -16.68
CA VAL A 126 11.71 -17.48 -16.25
C VAL A 126 11.72 -18.00 -14.82
N LEU A 127 12.56 -18.99 -14.50
CA LEU A 127 12.60 -19.56 -13.14
C LEU A 127 12.86 -18.50 -12.07
N ILE A 128 13.89 -17.66 -12.28
CA ILE A 128 14.30 -16.65 -11.29
C ILE A 128 13.28 -15.50 -11.22
N ALA A 129 12.85 -14.96 -12.35
CA ALA A 129 11.88 -13.87 -12.39
C ALA A 129 10.54 -14.31 -11.78
N ASP A 130 10.08 -15.52 -12.10
CA ASP A 130 8.83 -16.05 -11.58
C ASP A 130 8.89 -16.31 -10.08
N PHE A 131 10.06 -16.70 -9.54
CA PHE A 131 10.25 -16.84 -8.09
C PHE A 131 10.00 -15.51 -7.35
N PHE A 132 10.61 -14.42 -7.83
CA PHE A 132 10.40 -13.11 -7.22
C PHE A 132 8.96 -12.61 -7.43
N ARG A 133 8.37 -12.88 -8.60
CA ARG A 133 6.97 -12.53 -8.90
C ARG A 133 6.00 -13.29 -8.02
N TYR A 134 6.23 -14.59 -7.79
CA TYR A 134 5.44 -15.43 -6.89
C TYR A 134 5.35 -14.81 -5.49
N TRP A 135 6.49 -14.43 -4.91
CA TRP A 135 6.52 -13.82 -3.58
C TRP A 135 5.86 -12.44 -3.55
N LEU A 136 6.14 -11.57 -4.52
CA LEU A 136 5.47 -10.26 -4.63
C LEU A 136 3.95 -10.44 -4.75
N HIS A 137 3.52 -11.44 -5.50
CA HIS A 137 2.11 -11.73 -5.73
C HIS A 137 1.44 -12.25 -4.45
N LYS A 138 2.04 -13.24 -3.79
CA LYS A 138 1.55 -13.73 -2.49
C LYS A 138 1.48 -12.62 -1.44
N PHE A 139 2.52 -11.79 -1.33
CA PHE A 139 2.50 -10.62 -0.42
C PHE A 139 1.43 -9.59 -0.81
N SER A 140 1.11 -9.48 -2.10
CA SER A 140 0.00 -8.65 -2.56
C SER A 140 -1.36 -9.16 -2.09
N HIS A 141 -1.53 -10.47 -1.87
CA HIS A 141 -2.75 -11.03 -1.29
C HIS A 141 -2.78 -10.95 0.24
N GLU A 142 -1.64 -11.07 0.91
CA GLU A 142 -1.56 -11.07 2.38
C GLU A 142 -1.51 -9.66 3.00
N ASN A 143 -0.91 -8.69 2.31
CA ASN A 143 -0.76 -7.33 2.82
C ASN A 143 -1.88 -6.41 2.33
N ASN A 144 -2.67 -5.84 3.23
CA ASN A 144 -3.79 -4.94 2.89
C ASN A 144 -3.40 -3.73 2.01
N THR A 145 -2.16 -3.23 2.08
CA THR A 145 -1.74 -2.08 1.25
C THR A 145 -1.43 -2.50 -0.18
N LEU A 146 -0.67 -3.59 -0.35
CA LEU A 146 -0.37 -4.14 -1.67
C LEU A 146 -1.63 -4.72 -2.31
N TRP A 147 -2.48 -5.36 -1.52
CA TRP A 147 -3.79 -5.85 -1.95
C TRP A 147 -4.64 -4.75 -2.56
N ARG A 148 -4.66 -3.55 -2.00
CA ARG A 148 -5.46 -2.44 -2.58
C ARG A 148 -5.00 -2.05 -3.99
N LEU A 149 -3.72 -2.21 -4.30
CA LEU A 149 -3.20 -2.03 -5.66
C LEU A 149 -3.61 -3.21 -6.54
N HIS A 150 -3.40 -4.42 -6.02
CA HIS A 150 -3.66 -5.69 -6.71
C HIS A 150 -5.15 -6.01 -6.92
N ALA A 151 -6.03 -5.44 -6.09
CA ALA A 151 -7.47 -5.54 -6.23
C ALA A 151 -7.97 -4.93 -7.55
N VAL A 152 -7.20 -4.01 -8.16
CA VAL A 152 -7.47 -3.53 -9.52
C VAL A 152 -7.43 -4.70 -10.52
N HIS A 153 -6.44 -5.58 -10.39
CA HIS A 153 -6.30 -6.79 -11.20
C HIS A 153 -7.40 -7.82 -10.91
N HIS A 154 -7.77 -8.02 -9.64
CA HIS A 154 -8.86 -8.93 -9.25
C HIS A 154 -10.28 -8.34 -9.44
N SER A 155 -10.42 -7.08 -9.85
CA SER A 155 -11.72 -6.43 -10.02
C SER A 155 -12.63 -6.98 -11.14
N PRO A 156 -12.11 -7.53 -12.28
CA PRO A 156 -12.96 -8.03 -13.34
C PRO A 156 -13.86 -9.18 -12.88
N LYS A 157 -15.14 -9.13 -13.30
CA LYS A 157 -16.13 -10.18 -13.05
C LYS A 157 -16.14 -11.27 -14.12
N LYS A 158 -15.21 -11.17 -15.08
CA LYS A 158 -15.00 -12.07 -16.21
C LYS A 158 -13.54 -11.97 -16.64
N LEU A 159 -12.99 -13.07 -17.15
CA LEU A 159 -11.64 -13.11 -17.69
C LEU A 159 -11.69 -13.24 -19.20
N TYR A 160 -10.82 -12.47 -19.87
CA TYR A 160 -10.51 -12.59 -21.28
C TYR A 160 -9.10 -11.99 -21.50
N TRP A 161 -8.43 -12.37 -22.57
CA TRP A 161 -6.97 -12.20 -22.70
C TRP A 161 -6.46 -10.77 -22.44
N LEU A 162 -7.21 -9.75 -22.85
CA LEU A 162 -6.76 -8.36 -22.79
C LEU A 162 -6.71 -7.82 -21.36
N ASN A 163 -7.59 -8.30 -20.47
CA ASN A 163 -7.63 -7.81 -19.10
C ASN A 163 -6.49 -8.33 -18.22
N VAL A 164 -5.59 -9.17 -18.77
CA VAL A 164 -4.26 -9.42 -18.17
C VAL A 164 -3.51 -8.11 -17.95
N GLY A 165 -3.76 -7.08 -18.77
CA GLY A 165 -3.07 -5.81 -18.65
C GLY A 165 -3.52 -4.95 -17.46
N ARG A 166 -4.64 -5.29 -16.81
CA ARG A 166 -5.29 -4.48 -15.78
C ARG A 166 -4.53 -4.51 -14.47
N PHE A 167 -3.55 -3.63 -14.35
CA PHE A 167 -2.75 -3.44 -13.14
C PHE A 167 -2.68 -1.96 -12.77
N HIS A 168 -2.58 -1.68 -11.48
CA HIS A 168 -2.28 -0.31 -11.05
C HIS A 168 -0.84 0.07 -11.44
N PRO A 169 -0.54 1.29 -11.91
CA PRO A 169 0.82 1.70 -12.30
C PRO A 169 1.88 1.46 -11.22
N ILE A 170 1.56 1.74 -9.95
CA ILE A 170 2.47 1.47 -8.82
C ILE A 170 2.76 -0.02 -8.69
N GLU A 171 1.76 -0.88 -8.86
CA GLU A 171 1.98 -2.32 -8.82
C GLU A 171 2.88 -2.73 -9.97
N LYS A 172 2.59 -2.31 -11.20
CA LYS A 172 3.42 -2.65 -12.36
C LYS A 172 4.88 -2.18 -12.20
N SER A 173 5.09 -1.02 -11.57
CA SER A 173 6.44 -0.56 -11.20
C SER A 173 7.11 -1.50 -10.20
N LEU A 174 6.40 -1.97 -9.16
CA LEU A 174 6.94 -2.97 -8.22
C LEU A 174 7.28 -4.28 -8.92
N GLN A 175 6.44 -4.74 -9.86
CA GLN A 175 6.72 -5.91 -10.68
C GLN A 175 8.03 -5.72 -11.45
N PHE A 176 8.15 -4.62 -12.21
CA PHE A 176 9.35 -4.28 -12.97
C PHE A 176 10.63 -4.28 -12.11
N LEU A 177 10.56 -3.76 -10.88
CA LEU A 177 11.70 -3.73 -9.96
C LEU A 177 12.19 -5.12 -9.56
N VAL A 178 11.30 -6.13 -9.53
CA VAL A 178 11.65 -7.48 -9.07
C VAL A 178 11.86 -8.48 -10.21
N ASP A 179 11.27 -8.26 -11.38
CA ASP A 179 11.27 -9.24 -12.48
C ASP A 179 12.09 -8.84 -13.72
N VAL A 180 12.41 -7.56 -13.90
CA VAL A 180 13.18 -7.07 -15.06
C VAL A 180 14.45 -6.34 -14.63
N LEU A 181 14.34 -5.43 -13.66
CA LEU A 181 15.48 -4.62 -13.20
C LEU A 181 16.71 -5.46 -12.79
N PRO A 182 16.58 -6.57 -12.03
CA PRO A 182 17.75 -7.37 -11.66
C PRO A 182 18.52 -7.89 -12.89
N PHE A 183 17.82 -8.29 -13.95
CA PHE A 183 18.45 -8.83 -15.16
C PHE A 183 19.10 -7.73 -16.01
N ILE A 184 18.53 -6.52 -16.03
CA ILE A 184 19.19 -5.34 -16.62
C ILE A 184 20.50 -5.05 -15.89
N VAL A 185 20.48 -5.07 -14.56
CA VAL A 185 21.65 -4.81 -13.71
C VAL A 185 22.72 -5.90 -13.86
N LEU A 186 22.32 -7.16 -14.02
CA LEU A 186 23.20 -8.29 -14.30
C LEU A 186 23.76 -8.29 -15.74
N GLY A 187 23.35 -7.35 -16.59
CA GLY A 187 23.81 -7.24 -17.97
C GLY A 187 23.30 -8.35 -18.89
N VAL A 188 22.16 -8.97 -18.57
CA VAL A 188 21.56 -10.01 -19.41
C VAL A 188 21.32 -9.48 -20.82
N ARG A 189 21.72 -10.26 -21.84
CA ARG A 189 21.59 -9.85 -23.24
C ARG A 189 20.14 -9.51 -23.57
N GLU A 190 19.93 -8.41 -24.28
CA GLU A 190 18.61 -7.93 -24.68
C GLU A 190 17.79 -9.01 -25.43
N GLU A 191 18.44 -9.89 -26.18
CA GLU A 191 17.80 -11.01 -26.89
C GLU A 191 17.16 -12.03 -25.94
N VAL A 192 17.79 -12.30 -24.79
CA VAL A 192 17.25 -13.22 -23.76
C VAL A 192 16.03 -12.57 -23.10
N VAL A 193 16.13 -11.29 -22.75
CA VAL A 193 15.03 -10.51 -22.16
C VAL A 193 13.85 -10.43 -23.13
N ALA A 194 14.13 -10.22 -24.42
CA ALA A 194 13.12 -10.20 -25.47
C ALA A 194 12.42 -11.55 -25.66
N LEU A 195 13.17 -12.65 -25.69
CA LEU A 195 12.59 -14.01 -25.77
C LEU A 195 11.75 -14.34 -24.52
N TYR A 196 12.25 -14.00 -23.33
CA TYR A 196 11.48 -14.08 -22.08
C TYR A 196 10.18 -13.29 -22.20
N PHE A 197 10.24 -12.07 -22.75
CA PHE A 197 9.06 -11.21 -22.89
C PHE A 197 8.03 -11.77 -23.88
N VAL A 198 8.45 -12.42 -24.97
CA VAL A 198 7.54 -13.15 -25.87
C VAL A 198 6.78 -14.24 -25.10
N PHE A 199 7.50 -15.08 -24.36
CA PHE A 199 6.89 -16.13 -23.55
C PHE A 199 5.95 -15.55 -22.47
N TYR A 200 6.44 -14.58 -21.70
CA TYR A 200 5.68 -13.89 -20.65
C TYR A 200 4.37 -13.30 -21.16
N ALA A 201 4.42 -12.56 -22.27
CA ALA A 201 3.24 -11.88 -22.81
C ALA A 201 2.21 -12.89 -23.35
N VAL A 202 2.66 -13.87 -24.14
CA VAL A 202 1.77 -14.87 -24.73
C VAL A 202 1.19 -15.78 -23.65
N ASN A 203 1.97 -16.17 -22.64
CA ASN A 203 1.47 -16.96 -21.52
C ASN A 203 0.44 -16.19 -20.70
N GLY A 204 0.70 -14.91 -20.41
CA GLY A 204 -0.25 -14.02 -19.73
C GLY A 204 -1.58 -13.88 -20.48
N PHE A 205 -1.54 -13.73 -21.81
CA PHE A 205 -2.75 -13.70 -22.63
C PHE A 205 -3.55 -15.01 -22.49
N PHE A 206 -2.88 -16.16 -22.49
CA PHE A 206 -3.53 -17.44 -22.26
C PHE A 206 -4.07 -17.60 -20.85
N GLN A 207 -3.36 -17.17 -19.81
CA GLN A 207 -3.82 -17.27 -18.43
C GLN A 207 -5.15 -16.57 -18.18
N HIS A 208 -5.35 -15.42 -18.81
CA HIS A 208 -6.61 -14.68 -18.71
C HIS A 208 -7.65 -15.10 -19.76
N CYS A 209 -7.31 -15.95 -20.72
CA CYS A 209 -8.19 -16.15 -21.86
C CYS A 209 -9.53 -16.83 -21.49
N ASN A 210 -10.57 -16.41 -22.19
CA ASN A 210 -11.88 -17.06 -22.18
C ASN A 210 -11.94 -18.23 -23.18
N ILE A 211 -10.87 -18.98 -23.41
CA ILE A 211 -10.89 -20.13 -24.33
C ILE A 211 -11.19 -21.40 -23.52
N GLU A 212 -12.02 -22.30 -24.08
CA GLU A 212 -12.17 -23.66 -23.56
C GLU A 212 -10.87 -24.46 -23.80
N LEU A 213 -9.99 -24.48 -22.79
CA LEU A 213 -8.68 -25.11 -22.80
C LEU A 213 -8.58 -26.22 -21.74
N ARG A 214 -7.77 -27.24 -22.04
CA ARG A 214 -7.35 -28.27 -21.10
C ARG A 214 -5.84 -28.41 -21.18
N PHE A 215 -5.16 -28.07 -20.09
CA PHE A 215 -3.71 -28.13 -19.98
C PHE A 215 -3.23 -29.52 -19.52
N GLY A 216 -4.08 -30.28 -18.82
CA GLY A 216 -3.75 -31.63 -18.34
C GLY A 216 -2.48 -31.62 -17.49
N PHE A 217 -1.45 -32.34 -17.93
CA PHE A 217 -0.15 -32.38 -17.24
C PHE A 217 0.55 -31.01 -17.19
N LEU A 218 0.28 -30.11 -18.15
CA LEU A 218 0.88 -28.77 -18.12
C LEU A 218 0.42 -27.95 -16.90
N ASN A 219 -0.69 -28.31 -16.23
CA ASN A 219 -1.10 -27.70 -14.95
C ASN A 219 -0.16 -27.99 -13.77
N TYR A 220 0.93 -28.75 -13.98
CA TYR A 220 1.99 -28.94 -12.99
C TYR A 220 3.30 -28.23 -13.37
N ILE A 221 3.32 -27.53 -14.51
CA ILE A 221 4.50 -26.83 -15.02
C ILE A 221 4.18 -25.35 -15.25
N ILE A 222 3.11 -25.08 -15.99
CA ILE A 222 2.68 -23.75 -16.42
C ILE A 222 1.56 -23.25 -15.51
N SER A 223 1.62 -21.98 -15.16
CA SER A 223 0.46 -21.29 -14.60
C SER A 223 -0.55 -21.05 -15.72
N SER A 224 -1.63 -21.82 -15.71
CA SER A 224 -2.56 -21.96 -16.83
C SER A 224 -3.85 -21.16 -16.64
N ALA A 225 -4.67 -21.08 -17.70
CA ALA A 225 -6.01 -20.51 -17.62
C ALA A 225 -6.92 -21.24 -16.62
N GLU A 226 -6.79 -22.57 -16.53
CA GLU A 226 -7.59 -23.39 -15.61
C GLU A 226 -7.29 -23.05 -14.15
N LEU A 227 -6.01 -22.87 -13.82
CA LEU A 227 -5.55 -22.52 -12.47
C LEU A 227 -5.82 -21.06 -12.12
N HIS A 228 -5.63 -20.17 -13.08
CA HIS A 228 -5.73 -18.73 -12.85
C HIS A 228 -7.19 -18.26 -12.68
N ARG A 229 -8.17 -18.99 -13.23
CA ARG A 229 -9.60 -18.76 -12.92
C ARG A 229 -9.90 -18.97 -11.43
N TRP A 230 -9.31 -19.99 -10.80
CA TRP A 230 -9.44 -20.20 -9.34
C TRP A 230 -8.80 -19.07 -8.54
N HIS A 231 -7.61 -18.63 -8.99
CA HIS A 231 -6.94 -17.48 -8.41
C HIS A 231 -7.80 -16.20 -8.44
N HIS A 232 -8.58 -16.00 -9.51
CA HIS A 232 -9.54 -14.89 -9.62
C HIS A 232 -10.90 -15.13 -8.96
N SER A 233 -11.09 -16.26 -8.26
CA SER A 233 -12.33 -16.50 -7.53
C SER A 233 -12.60 -15.36 -6.56
N ARG A 234 -13.88 -15.03 -6.39
CA ARG A 234 -14.31 -14.05 -5.41
C ARG A 234 -14.17 -14.55 -3.97
N LEU A 235 -14.08 -15.87 -3.78
CA LEU A 235 -13.89 -16.49 -2.47
C LEU A 235 -12.40 -16.50 -2.13
N ILE A 236 -12.02 -15.86 -1.02
CA ILE A 236 -10.62 -15.75 -0.59
C ILE A 236 -9.95 -17.11 -0.40
N GLU A 237 -10.70 -18.09 0.12
CA GLU A 237 -10.22 -19.46 0.33
C GLU A 237 -9.81 -20.17 -0.97
N GLU A 238 -10.33 -19.71 -2.12
CA GLU A 238 -9.98 -20.23 -3.44
C GLU A 238 -8.96 -19.34 -4.16
N SER A 239 -9.07 -18.02 -3.98
CA SER A 239 -8.23 -17.03 -4.67
C SER A 239 -6.81 -16.93 -4.11
N ASN A 240 -6.63 -17.24 -2.82
CA ASN A 240 -5.31 -17.25 -2.16
C ASN A 240 -4.51 -18.51 -2.50
N ALA A 241 -4.39 -18.80 -3.80
CA ALA A 241 -3.71 -19.93 -4.37
C ALA A 241 -3.25 -19.62 -5.81
N ASN A 242 -2.37 -20.44 -6.37
CA ASN A 242 -1.88 -20.33 -7.75
C ASN A 242 -1.28 -18.95 -8.10
N TYR A 243 -0.34 -18.48 -7.28
CA TYR A 243 0.33 -17.18 -7.40
C TYR A 243 1.39 -17.12 -8.51
N GLY A 244 1.86 -18.26 -9.03
CA GLY A 244 2.85 -18.35 -10.09
C GLY A 244 2.43 -17.55 -11.32
N ASN A 245 3.32 -16.69 -11.82
CA ASN A 245 2.98 -15.76 -12.89
C ASN A 245 3.08 -16.44 -14.26
N ASN A 246 4.07 -17.30 -14.50
CA ASN A 246 4.21 -18.05 -15.75
C ASN A 246 4.28 -19.55 -15.50
N ILE A 247 4.88 -19.96 -14.39
CA ILE A 247 5.04 -21.36 -14.00
C ILE A 247 4.40 -21.60 -12.65
N ILE A 248 3.87 -22.80 -12.43
CA ILE A 248 3.14 -23.15 -11.20
C ILE A 248 4.02 -23.87 -10.17
N ILE A 249 5.28 -24.13 -10.52
CA ILE A 249 6.21 -24.93 -9.73
C ILE A 249 6.38 -24.36 -8.32
N TRP A 250 6.39 -23.03 -8.17
CA TRP A 250 6.51 -22.37 -6.88
C TRP A 250 5.29 -22.61 -5.98
N ASP A 251 4.09 -22.61 -6.54
CA ASP A 251 2.87 -22.94 -5.78
C ASP A 251 2.87 -24.39 -5.30
N ILE A 252 3.37 -25.31 -6.10
CA ILE A 252 3.52 -26.72 -5.70
C ILE A 252 4.56 -26.82 -4.57
N LEU A 253 5.72 -26.20 -4.75
CA LEU A 253 6.82 -26.23 -3.78
C LEU A 253 6.42 -25.62 -2.43
N PHE A 254 5.67 -24.51 -2.44
CA PHE A 254 5.31 -23.75 -1.24
C PHE A 254 3.88 -24.02 -0.76
N GLY A 255 3.19 -25.01 -1.33
CA GLY A 255 1.89 -25.49 -0.85
C GLY A 255 0.71 -24.55 -1.08
N THR A 256 0.77 -23.71 -2.13
CA THR A 256 -0.32 -22.80 -2.54
C THR A 256 -0.98 -23.23 -3.85
N TYR A 257 -0.69 -24.44 -4.35
CA TYR A 257 -1.36 -25.01 -5.52
C TYR A 257 -2.80 -25.43 -5.20
N PHE A 258 -3.75 -25.00 -6.02
CA PHE A 258 -5.16 -25.32 -5.85
C PHE A 258 -5.85 -25.62 -7.18
N PHE A 259 -6.34 -26.85 -7.35
CA PHE A 259 -7.06 -27.27 -8.56
C PHE A 259 -8.09 -28.36 -8.26
N PRO A 260 -9.27 -27.99 -7.71
CA PRO A 260 -10.33 -28.96 -7.46
C PRO A 260 -10.87 -29.51 -8.80
N ARG A 261 -11.16 -30.82 -8.83
CA ARG A 261 -11.60 -31.53 -10.05
C ARG A 261 -13.11 -31.78 -10.10
N ASP A 262 -13.79 -31.57 -8.99
CA ASP A 262 -15.19 -31.89 -8.74
C ASP A 262 -16.14 -30.70 -9.01
N ARG A 263 -15.59 -29.49 -9.18
CA ARG A 263 -16.37 -28.28 -9.42
C ARG A 263 -15.67 -27.28 -10.34
N LEU A 264 -16.42 -26.29 -10.77
CA LEU A 264 -15.94 -25.12 -11.54
C LEU A 264 -16.00 -23.86 -10.66
N VAL A 265 -15.26 -22.83 -11.05
CA VAL A 265 -15.30 -21.51 -10.38
C VAL A 265 -16.69 -20.88 -10.59
N ASP A 266 -17.36 -20.46 -9.51
CA ASP A 266 -18.69 -19.84 -9.58
C ASP A 266 -18.62 -18.37 -10.03
N LYS A 267 -18.02 -17.50 -9.20
CA LYS A 267 -18.00 -16.04 -9.44
C LYS A 267 -16.61 -15.46 -9.27
N LEU A 268 -16.23 -14.61 -10.21
CA LEU A 268 -15.01 -13.82 -10.18
C LEU A 268 -15.26 -12.41 -9.63
N GLY A 269 -14.17 -11.71 -9.35
CA GLY A 269 -14.19 -10.31 -8.95
C GLY A 269 -13.99 -10.12 -7.44
N LEU A 270 -14.17 -8.88 -6.98
CA LEU A 270 -14.07 -8.52 -5.56
C LEU A 270 -15.39 -8.78 -4.80
N PHE A 271 -15.33 -8.72 -3.47
CA PHE A 271 -16.54 -8.77 -2.63
C PHE A 271 -17.45 -7.57 -2.88
N ASN A 272 -16.88 -6.35 -2.98
CA ASN A 272 -17.65 -5.18 -3.39
C ASN A 272 -18.03 -5.28 -4.87
N LYS A 273 -19.32 -5.52 -5.15
CA LYS A 273 -19.87 -5.64 -6.50
C LYS A 273 -19.88 -4.30 -7.24
N ASP A 274 -19.85 -3.18 -6.53
CA ASP A 274 -19.91 -1.83 -7.08
C ASP A 274 -18.50 -1.21 -7.20
N TYR A 275 -17.45 -2.03 -7.09
CA TYR A 275 -16.08 -1.58 -7.31
C TYR A 275 -15.94 -0.99 -8.72
N PRO A 276 -15.41 0.25 -8.86
CA PRO A 276 -15.28 0.90 -10.15
C PRO A 276 -14.42 0.09 -11.12
N LEU A 277 -14.86 -0.02 -12.38
CA LEU A 277 -14.17 -0.79 -13.43
C LEU A 277 -13.52 0.09 -14.50
N ASP A 278 -13.76 1.40 -14.49
CA ASP A 278 -13.15 2.32 -15.44
C ASP A 278 -11.71 2.67 -15.06
N PHE A 279 -10.87 2.90 -16.06
CA PHE A 279 -9.44 3.17 -15.89
C PHE A 279 -9.18 4.31 -14.88
N LYS A 280 -9.87 5.44 -15.01
CA LYS A 280 -9.60 6.66 -14.23
C LYS A 280 -9.97 6.49 -12.76
N SER A 281 -11.06 5.79 -12.46
CA SER A 281 -11.46 5.51 -11.08
C SER A 281 -10.51 4.49 -10.43
N GLN A 282 -10.06 3.48 -11.17
CA GLN A 282 -9.14 2.45 -10.65
C GLN A 282 -7.73 2.98 -10.35
N LEU A 283 -7.34 4.15 -10.86
CA LEU A 283 -6.13 4.86 -10.39
C LEU A 283 -6.29 5.46 -8.98
N ARG A 284 -7.51 5.54 -8.46
CA ARG A 284 -7.83 6.19 -7.17
C ARG A 284 -8.35 5.21 -6.13
N THR A 285 -8.96 4.09 -6.54
CA THR A 285 -9.48 3.08 -5.62
C THR A 285 -8.44 2.58 -4.61
N PRO A 286 -7.14 2.40 -4.95
CA PRO A 286 -6.17 1.91 -3.96
C PRO A 286 -5.93 2.91 -2.83
N PHE A 287 -6.39 4.15 -2.95
CA PHE A 287 -6.25 5.20 -1.94
C PHE A 287 -7.54 5.46 -1.14
N ALA A 288 -8.65 4.80 -1.48
CA ALA A 288 -9.97 5.00 -0.88
C ALA A 288 -10.31 4.02 0.29
N GLY A 289 -9.29 3.44 0.95
CA GLY A 289 -9.48 2.50 2.04
C GLY A 289 -9.85 1.10 1.56
N ASN A 290 -10.80 0.45 2.24
CA ASN A 290 -11.24 -0.93 1.97
C ASN A 290 -12.41 -0.98 0.96
N ILE A 291 -12.35 -0.15 -0.09
CA ILE A 291 -13.42 -0.06 -1.09
C ILE A 291 -13.57 -1.37 -1.89
N ASP A 292 -12.57 -2.24 -1.89
CA ASP A 292 -12.60 -3.60 -2.42
C ASP A 292 -13.52 -4.54 -1.62
N LYS A 293 -13.74 -4.25 -0.32
CA LYS A 293 -14.56 -5.07 0.60
C LYS A 293 -15.92 -4.46 0.86
N GLN A 294 -16.04 -3.14 0.80
CA GLN A 294 -17.25 -2.39 1.17
C GLN A 294 -17.53 -1.26 0.18
N ALA A 295 -18.79 -0.84 0.07
CA ALA A 295 -19.17 0.31 -0.74
C ALA A 295 -18.76 1.61 -0.04
N LEU A 296 -17.56 2.10 -0.36
CA LEU A 296 -17.03 3.38 0.11
C LEU A 296 -17.05 4.43 -1.00
N PRO A 297 -17.20 5.73 -0.69
CA PRO A 297 -17.11 6.78 -1.69
C PRO A 297 -15.68 6.89 -2.25
N LEU A 298 -15.58 7.11 -3.56
CA LEU A 298 -14.30 7.40 -4.19
C LEU A 298 -13.78 8.78 -3.77
N LEU A 299 -12.56 8.81 -3.24
CA LEU A 299 -11.89 10.04 -2.86
C LEU A 299 -11.49 10.87 -4.10
N LYS A 300 -11.62 12.20 -3.99
CA LYS A 300 -11.03 13.11 -4.97
C LYS A 300 -9.53 13.22 -4.71
N TYR A 301 -8.75 13.66 -5.70
CA TYR A 301 -7.30 13.84 -5.55
C TYR A 301 -6.93 14.76 -4.37
N ARG A 302 -7.72 15.82 -4.14
CA ARG A 302 -7.55 16.71 -2.98
C ARG A 302 -7.66 15.95 -1.66
N ASP A 303 -8.64 15.05 -1.55
CA ASP A 303 -8.90 14.30 -0.32
C ASP A 303 -7.80 13.24 -0.10
N ILE A 304 -7.30 12.61 -1.17
CA ILE A 304 -6.14 11.72 -1.11
C ILE A 304 -4.91 12.47 -0.59
N ALA A 305 -4.62 13.66 -1.14
CA ALA A 305 -3.49 14.47 -0.71
C ALA A 305 -3.64 14.93 0.76
N MET A 306 -4.84 15.34 1.16
CA MET A 306 -5.13 15.74 2.54
C MET A 306 -4.95 14.58 3.52
N ASN A 307 -5.44 13.39 3.17
CA ASN A 307 -5.26 12.18 3.98
C ASN A 307 -3.79 11.82 4.16
N TRP A 308 -2.97 12.04 3.12
CA TRP A 308 -1.53 11.82 3.21
C TRP A 308 -0.86 12.83 4.14
N PHE A 309 -1.18 14.12 4.02
CA PHE A 309 -0.68 15.15 4.94
C PHE A 309 -1.10 14.86 6.39
N LEU A 310 -2.35 14.45 6.60
CA LEU A 310 -2.83 14.04 7.90
C LEU A 310 -2.05 12.84 8.44
N LYS A 311 -1.80 11.82 7.61
CA LYS A 311 -1.01 10.65 8.02
C LYS A 311 0.40 11.06 8.44
N LEU A 312 1.07 11.94 7.69
CA LEU A 312 2.38 12.48 8.08
C LEU A 312 2.32 13.27 9.38
N ARG A 313 1.29 14.10 9.56
CA ARG A 313 1.05 14.82 10.81
C ARG A 313 0.86 13.86 11.98
N MET A 314 0.12 12.76 11.80
CA MET A 314 -0.09 11.75 12.84
C MET A 314 1.20 10.97 13.15
N ILE A 315 2.05 10.71 12.15
CA ILE A 315 3.39 10.14 12.36
C ILE A 315 4.25 11.12 13.18
N HIS A 316 4.26 12.41 12.83
CA HIS A 316 4.96 13.42 13.62
C HIS A 316 4.44 13.47 15.07
N ILE A 317 3.11 13.48 15.26
CA ILE A 317 2.51 13.51 16.59
C ILE A 317 2.88 12.27 17.40
N ARG A 318 2.88 11.09 16.76
CA ARG A 318 3.32 9.83 17.38
C ARG A 318 4.70 9.97 18.00
N PHE A 319 5.67 10.40 17.21
CA PHE A 319 7.06 10.44 17.66
C PHE A 319 7.36 11.62 18.59
N ARG A 320 6.77 12.79 18.33
CA ARG A 320 7.07 14.01 19.09
C ARG A 320 6.33 14.12 20.42
N TYR A 321 5.13 13.54 20.54
CA TYR A 321 4.25 13.70 21.71
C TYR A 321 3.81 12.37 22.32
N TYR A 322 3.21 11.46 21.54
CA TYR A 322 2.60 10.24 22.09
C TYR A 322 3.63 9.24 22.64
N ALA A 323 4.67 8.89 21.88
CA ALA A 323 5.68 7.94 22.32
C ALA A 323 6.46 8.42 23.56
N PRO A 324 6.89 9.70 23.65
CA PRO A 324 7.42 10.26 24.89
C PRO A 324 6.43 10.17 26.05
N TYR A 325 5.15 10.52 25.84
CA TYR A 325 4.12 10.43 26.87
C TYR A 325 3.96 8.99 27.40
N VAL A 326 3.90 7.99 26.52
CA VAL A 326 3.83 6.57 26.91
C VAL A 326 5.06 6.14 27.71
N ARG A 327 6.26 6.64 27.38
CA ARG A 327 7.47 6.37 28.18
C ARG A 327 7.37 7.00 29.57
N SER A 328 6.97 8.27 29.65
CA SER A 328 6.76 8.97 30.93
C SER A 328 5.71 8.26 31.80
N ALA A 329 4.64 7.74 31.21
CA ALA A 329 3.60 7.01 31.94
C ALA A 329 4.07 5.68 32.56
N ARG A 330 5.24 5.14 32.15
CA ARG A 330 5.84 3.94 32.76
C ARG A 330 6.63 4.25 34.02
N GLU A 331 7.06 5.50 34.21
CA GLU A 331 7.81 5.97 35.37
C GLU A 331 7.11 7.18 36.04
N PRO A 332 5.83 7.04 36.47
CA PRO A 332 5.03 8.19 36.90
C PRO A 332 5.64 8.92 38.11
N TRP A 333 6.25 8.19 39.05
CA TRP A 333 6.90 8.78 40.23
C TRP A 333 8.03 9.74 39.87
N LYS A 334 8.97 9.29 39.03
CA LYS A 334 10.09 10.11 38.57
C LYS A 334 9.61 11.34 37.80
N VAL A 335 8.55 11.19 36.99
CA VAL A 335 7.96 12.31 36.23
C VAL A 335 7.32 13.33 37.17
N GLN A 336 6.59 12.90 38.19
CA GLN A 336 5.99 13.78 39.20
C GLN A 336 7.05 14.47 40.05
N GLU A 337 8.11 13.77 40.43
CA GLU A 337 9.22 14.34 41.20
C GLU A 337 9.96 15.43 40.41
N ASN A 338 10.27 15.18 39.13
CA ASN A 338 10.87 16.19 38.25
C ASN A 338 9.94 17.41 38.07
N LEU A 339 8.64 17.18 37.89
CA LEU A 339 7.66 18.27 37.76
C LEU A 339 7.61 19.11 39.05
N LEU A 340 7.60 18.47 40.22
CA LEU A 340 7.67 19.16 41.50
C LEU A 340 8.92 20.03 41.59
N HIS A 341 10.09 19.49 41.21
CA HIS A 341 11.33 20.25 41.19
C HIS A 341 11.28 21.45 40.25
N GLU A 342 10.74 21.30 39.04
CA GLU A 342 10.56 22.40 38.09
C GLU A 342 9.68 23.51 38.68
N ILE A 343 8.54 23.16 39.28
CA ILE A 343 7.62 24.12 39.91
C ILE A 343 8.29 24.86 41.07
N LEU A 344 9.01 24.14 41.94
CA LEU A 344 9.71 24.72 43.09
C LEU A 344 10.84 25.66 42.65
N GLN A 345 11.62 25.27 41.64
CA GLN A 345 12.70 26.10 41.11
C GLN A 345 12.17 27.36 40.43
N GLN A 346 11.15 27.21 39.56
CA GLN A 346 10.54 28.33 38.85
C GLN A 346 10.00 29.37 39.84
N ASN A 347 9.34 28.91 40.90
CA ASN A 347 8.63 29.78 41.83
C ASN A 347 9.42 30.11 43.11
N ARG A 348 10.71 29.74 43.19
CA ARG A 348 11.56 29.91 44.39
C ARG A 348 11.57 31.34 44.95
N ASN A 349 11.64 32.33 44.07
CA ASN A 349 11.84 33.73 44.45
C ASN A 349 10.53 34.50 44.67
N THR A 350 9.40 33.85 44.42
CA THR A 350 8.08 34.42 44.72
C THR A 350 7.92 34.62 46.23
N ARG A 351 7.02 35.50 46.64
CA ARG A 351 6.70 35.68 48.06
C ARG A 351 6.30 34.36 48.72
N PHE A 352 5.37 33.63 48.10
CA PHE A 352 4.93 32.30 48.56
C PHE A 352 6.10 31.30 48.63
N GLY A 353 6.95 31.27 47.60
CA GLY A 353 8.12 30.39 47.57
C GLY A 353 9.13 30.66 48.69
N LYS A 354 9.31 31.93 49.07
CA LYS A 354 10.16 32.33 50.21
C LYS A 354 9.52 31.98 51.56
N GLU A 355 8.24 32.29 51.74
CA GLU A 355 7.48 31.97 52.96
C GLU A 355 7.50 30.46 53.26
N HIS A 356 7.39 29.64 52.22
CA HIS A 356 7.42 28.18 52.32
C HIS A 356 8.80 27.56 52.07
N SER A 357 9.88 28.35 52.05
CA SER A 357 11.26 27.86 51.92
C SER A 357 11.48 26.88 50.75
N PHE A 358 10.95 27.17 49.56
CA PHE A 358 11.07 26.30 48.38
C PHE A 358 12.51 25.88 48.07
N GLU A 359 13.49 26.73 48.38
CA GLU A 359 14.91 26.44 48.20
C GLU A 359 15.45 25.28 49.05
N LYS A 360 14.78 24.94 50.15
CA LYS A 360 15.18 23.85 51.06
C LYS A 360 14.56 22.51 50.66
N ILE A 361 13.54 22.52 49.80
CA ILE A 361 12.75 21.33 49.43
C ILE A 361 13.48 20.54 48.34
N LYS A 362 13.89 19.31 48.66
CA LYS A 362 14.62 18.40 47.76
C LYS A 362 13.84 17.16 47.35
N ASN A 363 12.70 16.88 47.97
CA ASN A 363 11.86 15.74 47.62
C ASN A 363 10.43 15.95 48.13
N TYR A 364 9.54 15.04 47.74
CA TYR A 364 8.13 15.11 48.12
C TYR A 364 7.87 15.03 49.63
N ALA A 365 8.69 14.29 50.39
CA ALA A 365 8.52 14.20 51.84
C ALA A 365 8.72 15.57 52.51
N GLN A 366 9.79 16.28 52.13
CA GLN A 366 10.05 17.64 52.59
C GLN A 366 8.97 18.61 52.09
N PHE A 367 8.51 18.48 50.84
CA PHE A 367 7.46 19.36 50.32
C PHE A 367 6.22 19.40 51.22
N LYS A 368 5.78 18.23 51.71
CA LYS A 368 4.63 18.13 52.62
C LYS A 368 4.83 18.82 53.97
N GLU A 369 6.06 18.91 54.45
CA GLU A 369 6.39 19.56 55.74
C GLU A 369 6.38 21.08 55.60
N PHE A 370 6.88 21.61 54.48
CA PHE A 370 7.02 23.05 54.24
C PHE A 370 5.77 23.70 53.64
N VAL A 371 4.96 22.95 52.88
CA VAL A 371 3.80 23.48 52.15
C VAL A 371 2.53 22.76 52.64
N PRO A 372 1.75 23.36 53.55
CA PRO A 372 0.49 22.75 53.99
C PRO A 372 -0.54 22.74 52.85
N VAL A 373 -1.56 21.89 52.99
CA VAL A 373 -2.69 21.87 52.07
C VAL A 373 -3.51 23.13 52.29
N HIS A 374 -3.79 23.87 51.21
CA HIS A 374 -4.57 25.10 51.22
C HIS A 374 -5.89 24.94 50.46
N ASP A 375 -6.93 25.62 50.92
CA ASP A 375 -8.13 25.90 50.12
C ASP A 375 -7.99 27.20 49.30
N TYR A 376 -9.00 27.50 48.49
CA TYR A 376 -8.97 28.69 47.62
C TYR A 376 -8.97 30.00 48.41
N GLU A 377 -9.71 30.08 49.52
CA GLU A 377 -9.85 31.33 50.28
C GLU A 377 -8.54 31.67 51.00
N GLN A 378 -7.78 30.65 51.42
CA GLN A 378 -6.44 30.82 51.96
C GLN A 378 -5.42 31.31 50.92
N LEU A 379 -5.59 30.95 49.65
CA LEU A 379 -4.72 31.39 48.54
C LEU A 379 -5.18 32.69 47.88
N ARG A 380 -6.45 33.08 48.05
CA ARG A 380 -7.06 34.28 47.45
C ARG A 380 -6.21 35.56 47.64
N PRO A 381 -5.68 35.86 48.85
CA PRO A 381 -4.86 37.06 49.05
C PRO A 381 -3.62 37.11 48.15
N TYR A 382 -2.98 35.97 47.89
CA TYR A 382 -1.81 35.91 47.02
C TYR A 382 -2.15 36.17 45.54
N PHE A 383 -3.30 35.66 45.09
CA PHE A 383 -3.78 35.92 43.72
C PHE A 383 -4.14 37.39 43.53
N GLU A 384 -4.92 37.96 44.45
CA GLU A 384 -5.34 39.37 44.39
C GLU A 384 -4.14 40.32 44.50
N GLU A 385 -3.15 40.00 45.33
CA GLU A 385 -1.92 40.79 45.45
C GLU A 385 -1.08 40.73 44.17
N GLN A 386 -0.90 39.54 43.59
CA GLN A 386 -0.19 39.39 42.32
C GLN A 386 -0.87 40.18 41.21
N GLU A 387 -2.19 40.09 41.11
CA GLU A 387 -2.97 40.80 40.10
C GLU A 387 -2.87 42.32 40.27
N LYS A 388 -2.98 42.81 41.51
CA LYS A 388 -2.94 44.24 41.82
C LYS A 388 -1.55 44.85 41.62
N THR A 389 -0.50 44.11 41.97
CA THR A 389 0.88 44.63 42.00
C THR A 389 1.65 44.33 40.72
N GLY A 390 1.30 43.25 40.00
CA GLY A 390 2.07 42.72 38.89
C GLY A 390 3.38 42.03 39.31
N GLU A 391 3.62 41.88 40.61
CA GLU A 391 4.86 41.30 41.14
C GLU A 391 4.74 39.77 41.34
N PRO A 392 5.86 39.01 41.33
CA PRO A 392 5.84 37.56 41.55
C PRO A 392 5.49 37.17 42.99
N VAL A 393 4.20 36.97 43.29
CA VAL A 393 3.71 36.65 44.63
C VAL A 393 3.52 35.15 44.83
N ILE A 394 2.71 34.48 44.01
CA ILE A 394 2.48 33.02 44.08
C ILE A 394 3.10 32.28 42.90
N HIS A 395 3.17 32.92 41.74
CA HIS A 395 3.77 32.36 40.54
C HIS A 395 4.76 33.36 39.94
N ALA A 396 5.86 32.85 39.37
CA ALA A 396 6.94 33.67 38.81
C ALA A 396 6.50 34.54 37.63
N ASN A 397 5.53 34.06 36.87
CA ASN A 397 4.94 34.72 35.70
C ASN A 397 3.48 35.13 36.00
N MET A 398 2.97 36.13 35.27
CA MET A 398 1.56 36.52 35.33
C MET A 398 0.65 35.53 34.57
N PRO A 399 -0.59 35.30 35.02
CA PRO A 399 -1.58 34.52 34.29
C PRO A 399 -1.96 35.16 32.95
N VAL A 400 -2.28 34.34 31.95
CA VAL A 400 -2.73 34.82 30.62
C VAL A 400 -4.24 35.05 30.57
N MET A 401 -4.98 34.35 31.42
CA MET A 401 -6.42 34.55 31.65
C MET A 401 -6.80 33.94 33.00
N TYR A 402 -8.01 34.20 33.46
CA TYR A 402 -8.60 33.54 34.61
C TYR A 402 -9.85 32.78 34.17
N ASN A 403 -9.99 31.54 34.63
CA ASN A 403 -11.23 30.80 34.51
C ASN A 403 -12.09 31.09 35.74
N GLU A 404 -13.34 31.51 35.50
CA GLU A 404 -14.33 31.63 36.55
C GLU A 404 -14.97 30.27 36.83
N THR A 405 -15.00 29.84 38.09
CA THR A 405 -15.77 28.66 38.48
C THR A 405 -17.07 29.07 39.14
N SER A 406 -18.20 28.58 38.62
CA SER A 406 -19.55 28.81 39.14
C SER A 406 -19.77 28.10 40.48
N GLY A 407 -19.25 28.68 41.56
CA GLY A 407 -19.57 28.28 42.92
C GLY A 407 -20.89 28.88 43.37
N THR A 408 -21.84 28.05 43.80
CA THR A 408 -23.14 28.48 44.34
C THR A 408 -22.94 29.36 45.58
N THR A 409 -23.51 30.58 45.55
CA THR A 409 -23.72 31.54 46.66
C THR A 409 -22.53 32.37 47.19
N GLY A 410 -21.32 32.27 46.64
CA GLY A 410 -20.14 33.04 47.09
C GLY A 410 -19.52 33.98 46.04
N LYS A 411 -18.50 34.76 46.43
CA LYS A 411 -17.64 35.51 45.48
C LYS A 411 -17.03 34.53 44.47
N PRO A 412 -17.08 34.79 43.16
CA PRO A 412 -16.49 33.91 42.16
C PRO A 412 -15.02 33.59 42.45
N LYS A 413 -14.62 32.38 42.07
CA LYS A 413 -13.22 31.96 42.13
C LYS A 413 -12.62 32.16 40.76
N TYR A 414 -11.56 32.95 40.71
CA TYR A 414 -10.75 33.17 39.52
C TYR A 414 -9.53 32.25 39.60
N ILE A 415 -9.53 31.21 38.77
CA ILE A 415 -8.44 30.23 38.68
C ILE A 415 -7.46 30.72 37.62
N PRO A 416 -6.21 31.04 37.98
CA PRO A 416 -5.23 31.53 37.01
C PRO A 416 -4.90 30.44 35.98
N VAL A 417 -4.92 30.83 34.71
CA VAL A 417 -4.45 29.99 33.60
C VAL A 417 -3.10 30.54 33.17
N MET A 418 -2.10 29.68 33.19
CA MET A 418 -0.72 30.02 32.78
C MET A 418 -0.46 29.63 31.32
N GLU A 419 0.54 30.24 30.67
CA GLU A 419 0.94 29.86 29.31
C GLU A 419 1.36 28.36 29.23
N GLU A 420 1.99 27.87 30.29
CA GLU A 420 2.34 26.46 30.47
C GLU A 420 1.09 25.56 30.48
N THR A 421 -0.02 26.03 31.04
CA THR A 421 -1.31 25.32 31.03
C THR A 421 -1.87 25.22 29.61
N ILE A 422 -1.83 26.31 28.84
CA ILE A 422 -2.26 26.30 27.43
C ILE A 422 -1.37 25.38 26.59
N SER A 423 -0.06 25.43 26.79
CA SER A 423 0.90 24.55 26.11
C SER A 423 0.64 23.07 26.41
N ASN A 424 0.39 22.74 27.68
CA ASN A 424 0.04 21.38 28.11
C ASN A 424 -1.31 20.92 27.55
N LEU A 425 -2.31 21.80 27.47
CA LEU A 425 -3.60 21.49 26.84
C LEU A 425 -3.43 21.18 25.35
N ARG A 426 -2.69 22.02 24.61
CA ARG A 426 -2.38 21.78 23.18
C ARG A 426 -1.64 20.45 22.98
N LYS A 427 -0.71 20.11 23.88
CA LYS A 427 -0.01 18.82 23.88
C LYS A 427 -0.97 17.66 24.11
N SER A 428 -1.87 17.78 25.09
CA SER A 428 -2.89 16.77 25.39
C SER A 428 -3.84 16.55 24.21
N GLN A 429 -4.35 17.62 23.58
CA GLN A 429 -5.20 17.54 22.39
C GLN A 429 -4.49 16.84 21.21
N ARG A 430 -3.19 17.10 21.01
CA ARG A 430 -2.38 16.40 20.00
C ARG A 430 -2.33 14.89 20.29
N ILE A 431 -2.03 14.51 21.53
CA ILE A 431 -2.02 13.11 21.97
C ILE A 431 -3.39 12.46 21.74
N PHE A 432 -4.47 13.13 22.15
CA PHE A 432 -5.84 12.64 22.00
C PHE A 432 -6.23 12.43 20.53
N SER A 433 -5.90 13.39 19.65
CA SER A 433 -6.17 13.25 18.21
C SER A 433 -5.42 12.07 17.58
N TYR A 434 -4.19 11.80 18.01
CA TYR A 434 -3.44 10.63 17.55
C TYR A 434 -4.07 9.32 18.03
N VAL A 435 -4.52 9.25 19.29
CA VAL A 435 -5.18 8.05 19.81
C VAL A 435 -6.46 7.74 19.04
N GLN A 436 -7.28 8.76 18.76
CA GLN A 436 -8.46 8.61 17.91
C GLN A 436 -8.11 8.15 16.50
N TYR A 437 -7.12 8.77 15.87
CA TYR A 437 -6.66 8.39 14.52
C TYR A 437 -6.15 6.95 14.47
N LYS A 438 -5.40 6.52 15.49
CA LYS A 438 -4.91 5.15 15.61
C LYS A 438 -6.06 4.15 15.75
N ALA A 439 -7.11 4.50 16.49
CA ALA A 439 -8.25 3.63 16.73
C ALA A 439 -9.18 3.52 15.50
N ARG A 440 -9.49 4.65 14.86
CA ARG A 440 -10.42 4.77 13.71
C ARG A 440 -9.95 5.85 12.74
N PRO A 441 -9.01 5.56 11.83
CA PRO A 441 -8.52 6.55 10.87
C PRO A 441 -9.62 7.03 9.91
N GLU A 442 -10.67 6.25 9.71
CA GLU A 442 -11.79 6.53 8.80
C GLU A 442 -12.57 7.79 9.19
N VAL A 443 -12.63 8.11 10.49
CA VAL A 443 -13.29 9.32 11.03
C VAL A 443 -12.67 10.59 10.43
N PHE A 444 -11.41 10.53 10.02
CA PHE A 444 -10.68 11.67 9.49
C PHE A 444 -10.76 11.81 7.96
N TYR A 445 -11.43 10.90 7.26
CA TYR A 445 -11.58 10.93 5.80
C TYR A 445 -12.77 11.79 5.34
N GLY A 446 -13.55 12.33 6.28
CA GLY A 446 -14.74 13.14 6.02
C GLY A 446 -14.69 14.55 6.60
N LYS A 447 -15.85 15.20 6.68
CA LYS A 447 -16.01 16.49 7.35
C LYS A 447 -16.26 16.28 8.84
N LEU A 448 -15.61 17.08 9.69
CA LEU A 448 -15.86 17.10 11.12
C LEU A 448 -16.86 18.22 11.43
N LEU A 449 -17.97 17.88 12.07
CA LEU A 449 -18.90 18.84 12.66
C LEU A 449 -18.47 19.05 14.11
N ALA A 450 -18.09 20.29 14.46
CA ALA A 450 -17.82 20.69 15.83
C ALA A 450 -18.89 21.70 16.26
N LEU A 451 -19.55 21.41 17.37
CA LEU A 451 -20.46 22.35 18.04
C LEU A 451 -19.72 22.88 19.26
N VAL A 452 -19.53 24.20 19.33
CA VAL A 452 -18.77 24.86 20.39
C VAL A 452 -19.61 26.02 20.92
N SER A 453 -19.75 26.12 22.24
CA SER A 453 -20.41 27.24 22.91
C SER A 453 -19.61 28.55 22.76
N PRO A 454 -20.26 29.72 22.86
CA PRO A 454 -19.56 31.01 22.87
C PRO A 454 -18.58 31.11 24.06
N ALA A 455 -17.55 31.95 23.90
CA ALA A 455 -16.50 32.14 24.90
C ALA A 455 -16.99 32.82 26.19
N ASN A 456 -18.06 33.63 26.10
CA ASN A 456 -18.74 34.24 27.24
C ASN A 456 -20.16 33.69 27.27
N GLU A 457 -20.52 32.99 28.35
CA GLU A 457 -21.89 32.57 28.62
C GLU A 457 -22.59 33.67 29.42
N GLY A 458 -23.37 34.52 28.73
CA GLY A 458 -24.25 35.52 29.35
C GLY A 458 -23.53 36.76 29.87
#